data_AF-A0A2N5UIU0-F1
#
_entry.id   AF-A0A2N5UIU0-F1
#
_cell.length_a   1.000
_cell.length_b   1.000
_cell.length_c   1.000
_cell.angle_alpha   90.00
_cell.angle_beta   90.00
_cell.angle_gamma   90.00
#
_symmetry.space_group_name_H-M   'P 1'
#
loop_
_entity.id
_entity.type
_entity.pdbx_description
1 polymer ?
#
loop_
_entity_poly.entity_id
_entity_poly.type
_entity_poly.pdbx_seq_one_letter_code
_entity_poly.pdbx_strand_id
1 'polypeptide(L)'
;MNATIASVWDSPKPEDSEQQTTHRFEGFFTGFIPDDPTVGSTTDYLLLTTIHNGLRIIKQVIEWLDQSNFAELRNGWEWDVIFLDRILHELVELEGPPHIKYSQEKSLVRKQIQGLVPLVKLSRLLFNKLCKFTNSQPRLISHTNLEVLEVLREATISLPYHLHDISRTFDCPRPHSTKLAHSMNALEKSFKNIKLILNQHVDSLDSTYEPDAQQACRQWSQLWISQYYLAIENFRWISDDHTMDDMTDAE
;
A
#
# COMPACT_ATOMS: atom_id res chain seq x y z
N MET A 1 -53.95 -8.43 28.01
CA MET A 1 -52.52 -8.58 28.33
C MET A 1 -51.78 -8.14 27.06
N ASN A 2 -51.16 -6.95 26.95
CA ASN A 2 -50.27 -6.20 27.88
C ASN A 2 -49.09 -7.10 28.31
N ALA A 3 -47.79 -6.74 28.29
CA ALA A 3 -47.02 -5.47 28.14
C ALA A 3 -45.52 -5.85 27.83
N THR A 4 -44.54 -5.02 27.42
CA THR A 4 -44.39 -3.60 26.97
C THR A 4 -42.99 -3.43 26.29
N ILE A 5 -42.74 -2.31 25.59
CA ILE A 5 -41.48 -1.93 24.88
C ILE A 5 -40.32 -1.53 25.83
N ALA A 6 -39.07 -1.87 25.48
CA ALA A 6 -37.83 -1.09 25.68
C ALA A 6 -36.78 -1.56 24.65
N SER A 7 -36.09 -0.76 23.82
CA SER A 7 -35.47 0.56 23.95
C SER A 7 -34.11 0.57 24.66
N VAL A 8 -33.04 0.22 23.94
CA VAL A 8 -31.68 0.76 24.14
C VAL A 8 -31.08 1.06 22.77
N TRP A 9 -31.04 2.34 22.40
CA TRP A 9 -30.17 2.89 21.37
C TRP A 9 -29.19 3.80 22.11
N ASP A 10 -27.99 3.32 22.41
CA ASP A 10 -26.88 4.19 22.78
C ASP A 10 -26.16 4.62 21.50
N SER A 11 -26.50 5.82 21.03
CA SER A 11 -25.70 6.50 20.00
C SER A 11 -24.37 6.93 20.62
N PRO A 12 -23.22 6.77 19.92
CA PRO A 12 -21.96 7.37 20.35
C PRO A 12 -22.13 8.89 20.49
N LYS A 13 -21.54 9.47 21.53
CA LYS A 13 -21.50 10.92 21.71
C LYS A 13 -20.58 11.55 20.65
N PRO A 14 -20.89 12.75 20.13
CA PRO A 14 -20.01 13.45 19.19
C PRO A 14 -18.65 13.86 19.79
N GLU A 15 -18.53 13.87 21.12
CA GLU A 15 -17.32 14.27 21.86
C GLU A 15 -16.10 13.37 21.55
N ASP A 16 -16.31 12.09 21.19
CA ASP A 16 -15.22 11.14 20.93
C ASP A 16 -14.56 11.36 19.54
N SER A 17 -15.30 11.88 18.57
CA SER A 17 -14.81 12.11 17.19
C SER A 17 -13.97 13.40 17.05
N GLU A 18 -14.27 14.43 17.84
CA GLU A 18 -13.47 15.67 17.88
C GLU A 18 -12.13 15.43 18.59
N GLN A 19 -12.09 14.60 19.63
CA GLN A 19 -10.84 14.28 20.33
C GLN A 19 -9.86 13.49 19.43
N GLN A 20 -10.37 12.57 18.61
CA GLN A 20 -9.54 11.75 17.73
C GLN A 20 -8.93 12.55 16.56
N THR A 21 -9.66 13.54 16.03
CA THR A 21 -9.13 14.47 15.02
C THR A 21 -8.14 15.47 15.64
N THR A 22 -8.40 15.97 16.85
CA THR A 22 -7.49 16.87 17.59
C THR A 22 -6.14 16.19 17.90
N HIS A 23 -6.15 14.96 18.43
CA HIS A 23 -4.91 14.21 18.70
C HIS A 23 -4.10 13.89 17.42
N ARG A 24 -4.76 13.66 16.27
CA ARG A 24 -4.09 13.47 14.98
C ARG A 24 -3.42 14.76 14.50
N PHE A 25 -4.00 15.92 14.82
CA PHE A 25 -3.42 17.24 14.55
C PHE A 25 -2.19 17.51 15.42
N GLU A 26 -2.27 17.27 16.73
CA GLU A 26 -1.14 17.47 17.67
C GLU A 26 0.04 16.52 17.41
N GLY A 27 -0.25 15.25 17.08
CA GLY A 27 0.77 14.27 16.70
C GLY A 27 1.52 14.62 15.42
N PHE A 28 0.95 15.47 14.56
CA PHE A 28 1.66 16.05 13.43
C PHE A 28 2.64 17.13 13.94
N PHE A 29 2.15 18.13 14.69
CA PHE A 29 2.96 19.29 15.11
C PHE A 29 4.10 18.99 16.10
N THR A 30 4.04 17.90 16.87
CA THR A 30 5.12 17.55 17.83
C THR A 30 6.45 17.20 17.17
N GLY A 31 6.49 16.89 15.87
CA GLY A 31 7.74 16.73 15.10
C GLY A 31 8.42 18.02 14.62
N PHE A 32 7.84 19.20 14.90
CA PHE A 32 8.22 20.47 14.23
C PHE A 32 9.09 21.43 15.07
N ILE A 33 9.39 21.13 16.33
CA ILE A 33 10.23 21.98 17.19
C ILE A 33 11.60 21.30 17.35
N PRO A 34 12.69 21.89 16.81
CA PRO A 34 14.04 21.43 17.12
C PRO A 34 14.39 21.82 18.56
N ASP A 35 14.70 20.84 19.40
CA ASP A 35 15.32 21.10 20.70
C ASP A 35 16.79 21.55 20.52
N ASP A 36 17.16 22.61 21.25
CA ASP A 36 18.49 23.24 21.37
C ASP A 36 19.01 24.10 20.18
N PRO A 37 19.08 25.45 20.35
CA PRO A 37 19.71 26.36 19.40
C PRO A 37 21.14 26.75 19.85
N THR A 38 22.14 25.91 19.58
CA THR A 38 23.55 26.28 19.80
C THR A 38 24.49 25.94 18.62
N VAL A 39 25.55 26.76 18.50
CA VAL A 39 26.66 26.75 17.52
C VAL A 39 26.31 27.32 16.13
N GLY A 40 27.02 28.40 15.76
CA GLY A 40 26.78 29.18 14.54
C GLY A 40 27.84 29.06 13.43
N SER A 41 27.80 30.00 12.49
CA SER A 41 28.69 30.16 11.31
C SER A 41 28.35 29.36 10.04
N THR A 42 27.30 28.55 10.04
CA THR A 42 26.68 27.98 8.81
C THR A 42 25.25 28.50 8.62
N THR A 43 24.92 29.62 9.27
CA THR A 43 23.56 30.01 9.62
C THR A 43 22.69 30.32 8.41
N ASP A 44 23.17 31.10 7.45
CA ASP A 44 22.32 31.63 6.38
C ASP A 44 21.86 30.56 5.37
N TYR A 45 22.73 29.62 5.01
CA TYR A 45 22.36 28.50 4.12
C TYR A 45 21.38 27.55 4.80
N LEU A 46 21.58 27.27 6.10
CA LEU A 46 20.71 26.40 6.89
C LEU A 46 19.35 27.07 7.15
N LEU A 47 19.34 28.37 7.42
CA LEU A 47 18.12 29.17 7.55
C LEU A 47 17.36 29.21 6.21
N LEU A 48 18.05 29.39 5.08
CA LEU A 48 17.43 29.42 3.76
C LEU A 48 16.81 28.06 3.39
N THR A 49 17.50 26.93 3.64
CA THR A 49 16.92 25.59 3.41
C THR A 49 15.78 25.27 4.37
N THR A 50 15.84 25.75 5.62
CA THR A 50 14.75 25.60 6.61
C THR A 50 13.53 26.42 6.21
N ILE A 51 13.69 27.68 5.79
CA ILE A 51 12.62 28.54 5.27
C ILE A 51 12.04 27.95 3.97
N HIS A 52 12.87 27.45 3.06
CA HIS A 52 12.39 26.84 1.81
C HIS A 52 11.62 25.53 2.06
N ASN A 53 12.07 24.69 3.00
CA ASN A 53 11.30 23.53 3.44
C ASN A 53 10.01 23.92 4.16
N GLY A 54 10.04 24.92 5.05
CA GLY A 54 8.85 25.45 5.72
C GLY A 54 7.81 25.98 4.72
N LEU A 55 8.23 26.78 3.74
CA LEU A 55 7.36 27.27 2.66
C LEU A 55 6.82 26.14 1.78
N ARG A 56 7.63 25.12 1.47
CA ARG A 56 7.19 23.93 0.74
C ARG A 56 6.12 23.16 1.52
N ILE A 57 6.31 22.98 2.83
CA ILE A 57 5.35 22.30 3.71
C ILE A 57 4.07 23.13 3.85
N ILE A 58 4.18 24.45 4.10
CA ILE A 58 3.02 25.35 4.15
C ILE A 58 2.24 25.31 2.83
N LYS A 59 2.92 25.31 1.68
CA LYS A 59 2.28 25.18 0.37
C LYS A 59 1.59 23.83 0.20
N GLN A 60 2.21 22.73 0.64
CA GLN A 60 1.59 21.40 0.66
C GLN A 60 0.36 21.33 1.59
N VAL A 61 0.39 22.02 2.73
CA VAL A 61 -0.75 22.12 3.66
C VAL A 61 -1.88 23.00 3.09
N ILE A 62 -1.56 24.11 2.41
CA ILE A 62 -2.55 24.94 1.73
C ILE A 62 -3.17 24.17 0.55
N GLU A 63 -2.36 23.49 -0.26
CA GLU A 63 -2.83 22.60 -1.34
C GLU A 63 -3.65 21.42 -0.80
N TRP A 64 -3.36 20.92 0.41
CA TRP A 64 -4.13 19.90 1.10
C TRP A 64 -5.48 20.42 1.60
N LEU A 65 -5.51 21.62 2.20
CA LEU A 65 -6.75 22.29 2.65
C LEU A 65 -7.67 22.75 1.49
N ASP A 66 -7.09 23.03 0.32
CA ASP A 66 -7.82 23.42 -0.91
C ASP A 66 -8.35 22.19 -1.69
N GLN A 67 -7.87 20.98 -1.37
CA GLN A 67 -8.28 19.74 -2.01
C GLN A 67 -9.47 19.10 -1.31
N SER A 68 -10.45 18.63 -2.09
CA SER A 68 -11.43 17.66 -1.57
C SER A 68 -10.72 16.37 -1.12
N ASN A 69 -11.23 15.68 -0.10
CA ASN A 69 -10.64 14.41 0.40
C ASN A 69 -10.41 13.37 -0.73
N PHE A 70 -11.23 13.39 -1.77
CA PHE A 70 -11.07 12.56 -2.97
C PHE A 70 -9.80 12.90 -3.79
N ALA A 71 -9.42 14.17 -3.87
CA ALA A 71 -8.20 14.60 -4.55
C ALA A 71 -6.95 14.21 -3.74
N GLU A 72 -6.98 14.31 -2.41
CA GLU A 72 -5.89 13.81 -1.56
C GLU A 72 -5.74 12.29 -1.69
N LEU A 73 -6.84 11.54 -1.58
CA LEU A 73 -6.86 10.07 -1.76
C LEU A 73 -6.27 9.67 -3.11
N ARG A 74 -6.69 10.35 -4.18
CA ARG A 74 -6.16 10.14 -5.53
C ARG A 74 -4.66 10.42 -5.60
N ASN A 75 -4.21 11.55 -5.06
CA ASN A 75 -2.81 11.95 -5.09
C ASN A 75 -1.93 10.93 -4.32
N GLY A 76 -2.40 10.41 -3.18
CA GLY A 76 -1.74 9.32 -2.47
C GLY A 76 -1.54 8.07 -3.33
N TRP A 77 -2.61 7.59 -3.97
CA TRP A 77 -2.53 6.43 -4.85
C TRP A 77 -1.71 6.67 -6.14
N GLU A 78 -1.68 7.90 -6.67
CA GLU A 78 -0.78 8.27 -7.78
C GLU A 78 0.70 8.22 -7.35
N TRP A 79 1.03 8.62 -6.13
CA TRP A 79 2.37 8.41 -5.56
C TRP A 79 2.71 6.92 -5.40
N ASP A 80 1.77 6.10 -4.95
CA ASP A 80 1.97 4.65 -4.84
C ASP A 80 2.21 3.98 -6.22
N VAL A 81 1.54 4.45 -7.29
CA VAL A 81 1.84 4.00 -8.67
C VAL A 81 3.29 4.35 -9.06
N ILE A 82 3.72 5.60 -8.82
CA ILE A 82 5.09 6.06 -9.13
C ILE A 82 6.13 5.24 -8.35
N PHE A 83 5.87 4.93 -7.08
CA PHE A 83 6.77 4.12 -6.26
C PHE A 83 6.84 2.66 -6.78
N LEU A 84 5.70 2.06 -7.16
CA LEU A 84 5.68 0.72 -7.76
C LEU A 84 6.39 0.68 -9.13
N ASP A 85 6.34 1.75 -9.92
CA ASP A 85 7.13 1.87 -11.15
C ASP A 85 8.63 1.95 -10.87
N ARG A 86 9.05 2.59 -9.77
CA ARG A 86 10.46 2.56 -9.32
C ARG A 86 10.90 1.15 -8.94
N ILE A 87 10.09 0.41 -8.17
CA ILE A 87 10.37 -0.99 -7.80
C ILE A 87 10.47 -1.88 -9.05
N LEU A 88 9.61 -1.68 -10.06
CA LEU A 88 9.71 -2.41 -11.33
C LEU A 88 11.00 -2.09 -12.09
N HIS A 89 11.49 -0.85 -12.03
CA HIS A 89 12.75 -0.46 -12.64
C HIS A 89 13.94 -1.10 -11.92
N GLU A 90 14.00 -1.00 -10.59
CA GLU A 90 14.99 -1.66 -9.72
C GLU A 90 15.07 -3.17 -10.02
N LEU A 91 13.93 -3.87 -10.11
CA LEU A 91 13.89 -5.30 -10.42
C LEU A 91 14.42 -5.65 -11.83
N VAL A 92 14.25 -4.78 -12.82
CA VAL A 92 14.80 -4.97 -14.18
C VAL A 92 16.31 -4.73 -14.20
N GLU A 93 16.83 -3.78 -13.42
CA GLU A 93 18.27 -3.56 -13.27
C GLU A 93 18.95 -4.76 -12.60
N LEU A 94 18.32 -5.35 -11.57
CA LEU A 94 18.77 -6.58 -10.90
C LEU A 94 18.76 -7.82 -11.82
N GLU A 95 17.96 -7.83 -12.89
CA GLU A 95 17.95 -8.90 -13.90
C GLU A 95 19.07 -8.77 -14.97
N GLY A 96 19.93 -7.75 -14.84
CA GLY A 96 20.93 -7.32 -15.83
C GLY A 96 22.00 -8.34 -16.30
N PRO A 97 22.90 -7.92 -17.23
CA PRO A 97 23.68 -8.84 -18.07
C PRO A 97 24.60 -9.83 -17.31
N PRO A 98 24.67 -11.11 -17.72
CA PRO A 98 25.33 -12.18 -16.98
C PRO A 98 26.86 -12.20 -17.17
N HIS A 99 27.57 -11.20 -16.65
CA HIS A 99 29.02 -11.10 -16.84
C HIS A 99 29.88 -11.87 -15.83
N ILE A 100 29.30 -12.52 -14.81
CA ILE A 100 30.06 -13.24 -13.77
C ILE A 100 29.38 -14.56 -13.41
N LYS A 101 30.09 -15.68 -13.64
CA LYS A 101 29.81 -17.08 -13.25
C LYS A 101 28.43 -17.38 -12.66
N TYR A 102 27.68 -18.24 -13.33
CA TYR A 102 26.47 -18.87 -12.80
C TYR A 102 26.76 -19.58 -11.46
N SER A 103 26.21 -19.06 -10.37
CA SER A 103 26.00 -19.81 -9.13
C SER A 103 24.52 -20.18 -9.02
N GLN A 104 24.21 -21.26 -8.29
CA GLN A 104 22.84 -21.68 -7.99
C GLN A 104 22.06 -20.58 -7.27
N GLU A 105 22.71 -19.87 -6.34
CA GLU A 105 22.18 -18.69 -5.65
C GLU A 105 21.72 -17.57 -6.61
N LYS A 106 22.53 -17.21 -7.62
CA LYS A 106 22.13 -16.21 -8.64
C LYS A 106 20.95 -16.69 -9.48
N SER A 107 20.81 -18.00 -9.70
CA SER A 107 19.67 -18.58 -10.40
C SER A 107 18.39 -18.48 -9.56
N LEU A 108 18.49 -18.73 -8.25
CA LEU A 108 17.38 -18.55 -7.30
C LEU A 108 16.93 -17.08 -7.24
N VAL A 109 17.85 -16.14 -6.98
CA VAL A 109 17.51 -14.72 -6.89
C VAL A 109 16.85 -14.22 -8.18
N ARG A 110 17.30 -14.67 -9.36
CA ARG A 110 16.61 -14.39 -10.62
C ARG A 110 15.18 -14.95 -10.66
N LYS A 111 14.94 -16.20 -10.26
CA LYS A 111 13.57 -16.76 -10.19
C LYS A 111 12.69 -15.96 -9.23
N GLN A 112 13.23 -15.53 -8.08
CA GLN A 112 12.50 -14.72 -7.11
C GLN A 112 12.14 -13.34 -7.68
N ILE A 113 13.08 -12.63 -8.31
CA ILE A 113 12.82 -11.38 -9.04
C ILE A 113 11.68 -11.58 -10.06
N GLN A 114 11.75 -12.64 -10.87
CA GLN A 114 10.72 -12.96 -11.86
C GLN A 114 9.36 -13.30 -11.23
N GLY A 115 9.33 -13.92 -10.05
CA GLY A 115 8.11 -14.18 -9.27
C GLY A 115 7.52 -12.93 -8.59
N LEU A 116 8.36 -11.95 -8.24
CA LEU A 116 7.93 -10.69 -7.60
C LEU A 116 7.33 -9.70 -8.61
N VAL A 117 7.85 -9.67 -9.84
CA VAL A 117 7.36 -8.77 -10.90
C VAL A 117 5.83 -8.84 -11.13
N PRO A 118 5.18 -10.01 -11.18
CA PRO A 118 3.71 -10.13 -11.18
C PRO A 118 3.01 -9.45 -10.00
N LEU A 119 3.51 -9.62 -8.76
CA LEU A 119 2.93 -8.99 -7.57
C LEU A 119 2.98 -7.46 -7.66
N VAL A 120 4.14 -6.90 -8.04
CA VAL A 120 4.30 -5.45 -8.21
C VAL A 120 3.40 -4.92 -9.32
N LYS A 121 3.31 -5.62 -10.46
CA LYS A 121 2.40 -5.25 -11.57
C LYS A 121 0.92 -5.29 -11.17
N LEU A 122 0.50 -6.30 -10.40
CA LEU A 122 -0.88 -6.43 -9.94
C LEU A 122 -1.24 -5.39 -8.86
N SER A 123 -0.31 -5.06 -7.96
CA SER A 123 -0.47 -3.91 -7.06
C SER A 123 -0.62 -2.62 -7.86
N ARG A 124 0.26 -2.38 -8.86
CA ARG A 124 0.19 -1.17 -9.70
C ARG A 124 -1.12 -1.10 -10.48
N LEU A 125 -1.68 -2.24 -10.89
CA LEU A 125 -2.99 -2.34 -11.55
C LEU A 125 -4.15 -1.95 -10.60
N LEU A 126 -4.09 -2.35 -9.32
CA LEU A 126 -5.06 -1.93 -8.29
C LEU A 126 -5.02 -0.41 -8.13
N PHE A 127 -3.85 0.17 -7.81
CA PHE A 127 -3.74 1.63 -7.61
C PHE A 127 -4.17 2.41 -8.86
N ASN A 128 -3.78 1.99 -10.07
CA ASN A 128 -4.26 2.60 -11.32
C ASN A 128 -5.78 2.55 -11.50
N LYS A 129 -6.46 1.56 -10.92
CA LYS A 129 -7.93 1.48 -10.91
C LYS A 129 -8.54 2.37 -9.83
N LEU A 130 -7.89 2.47 -8.66
CA LEU A 130 -8.28 3.38 -7.59
C LEU A 130 -8.09 4.86 -7.96
N CYS A 131 -7.11 5.22 -8.79
CA CYS A 131 -6.96 6.61 -9.26
C CYS A 131 -8.06 7.05 -10.25
N LYS A 132 -8.85 6.13 -10.84
CA LYS A 132 -9.75 6.40 -11.97
C LYS A 132 -11.23 6.42 -11.57
N PHE A 133 -11.54 7.30 -10.61
CA PHE A 133 -12.84 7.46 -9.95
C PHE A 133 -14.08 7.56 -10.86
N THR A 134 -14.00 8.20 -12.03
CA THR A 134 -15.20 8.62 -12.79
C THR A 134 -15.31 8.03 -14.20
N ASN A 135 -14.17 7.86 -14.89
CA ASN A 135 -14.14 7.75 -16.36
C ASN A 135 -13.64 6.40 -16.92
N SER A 136 -13.38 5.39 -16.09
CA SER A 136 -12.99 4.06 -16.59
C SER A 136 -13.94 2.97 -16.12
N GLN A 137 -14.47 2.15 -17.05
CA GLN A 137 -15.07 0.87 -16.68
C GLN A 137 -13.97 -0.19 -16.44
N PRO A 138 -14.20 -1.16 -15.54
CA PRO A 138 -15.20 -1.13 -14.48
C PRO A 138 -14.93 0.01 -13.49
N ARG A 139 -16.03 0.59 -13.03
CA ARG A 139 -16.13 1.72 -12.10
C ARG A 139 -16.00 1.20 -10.66
N LEU A 140 -14.78 0.80 -10.28
CA LEU A 140 -14.50 0.14 -9.00
C LEU A 140 -14.95 0.96 -7.77
N ILE A 141 -14.98 2.30 -7.90
CA ILE A 141 -15.19 3.22 -6.79
C ILE A 141 -16.16 4.39 -7.07
N SER A 142 -16.88 4.38 -8.19
CA SER A 142 -17.60 5.58 -8.67
C SER A 142 -18.86 5.94 -7.86
N HIS A 143 -19.26 5.10 -6.91
CA HIS A 143 -20.42 5.28 -6.03
C HIS A 143 -20.12 4.91 -4.58
N THR A 144 -18.83 4.84 -4.22
CA THR A 144 -18.37 4.48 -2.87
C THR A 144 -18.50 5.68 -1.94
N ASN A 145 -18.93 5.45 -0.69
CA ASN A 145 -18.85 6.49 0.33
C ASN A 145 -17.38 6.79 0.68
N LEU A 146 -17.11 7.97 1.25
CA LEU A 146 -15.74 8.36 1.60
C LEU A 146 -15.09 7.38 2.60
N GLU A 147 -15.88 6.89 3.57
CA GLU A 147 -15.46 5.93 4.60
C GLU A 147 -14.82 4.66 4.02
N VAL A 148 -15.46 4.00 3.04
CA VAL A 148 -14.89 2.79 2.41
C VAL A 148 -13.63 3.12 1.60
N LEU A 149 -13.50 4.34 1.06
CA LEU A 149 -12.28 4.78 0.37
C LEU A 149 -11.14 5.07 1.34
N GLU A 150 -11.42 5.62 2.52
CA GLU A 150 -10.45 5.82 3.60
C GLU A 150 -9.98 4.47 4.17
N VAL A 151 -10.90 3.55 4.47
CA VAL A 151 -10.57 2.18 4.89
C VAL A 151 -9.75 1.44 3.82
N LEU A 152 -10.05 1.64 2.53
CA LEU A 152 -9.27 1.07 1.43
C LEU A 152 -7.89 1.73 1.28
N ARG A 153 -7.77 3.05 1.53
CA ARG A 153 -6.48 3.77 1.61
C ARG A 153 -5.60 3.19 2.71
N GLU A 154 -6.14 3.03 3.92
CA GLU A 154 -5.41 2.46 5.06
C GLU A 154 -4.97 1.02 4.82
N ALA A 155 -5.79 0.21 4.16
CA ALA A 155 -5.42 -1.16 3.79
C ALA A 155 -4.39 -1.25 2.65
N THR A 156 -4.31 -0.23 1.79
CA THR A 156 -3.40 -0.22 0.62
C THR A 156 -2.07 0.48 0.87
N ILE A 157 -1.99 1.46 1.78
CA ILE A 157 -0.80 2.31 1.97
C ILE A 157 0.49 1.55 2.28
N SER A 158 0.42 0.39 2.96
CA SER A 158 1.59 -0.43 3.29
C SER A 158 2.07 -1.32 2.12
N LEU A 159 1.23 -1.52 1.10
CA LEU A 159 1.44 -2.50 0.04
C LEU A 159 2.72 -2.26 -0.79
N PRO A 160 3.05 -1.02 -1.24
CA PRO A 160 4.30 -0.77 -1.97
C PRO A 160 5.54 -0.97 -1.09
N TYR A 161 5.46 -0.63 0.20
CA TYR A 161 6.57 -0.79 1.14
C TYR A 161 6.91 -2.27 1.37
N HIS A 162 5.91 -3.14 1.55
CA HIS A 162 6.15 -4.58 1.68
C HIS A 162 6.81 -5.18 0.43
N LEU A 163 6.41 -4.73 -0.76
CA LEU A 163 7.03 -5.17 -2.02
C LEU A 163 8.48 -4.69 -2.18
N HIS A 164 8.76 -3.44 -1.80
CA HIS A 164 10.12 -2.89 -1.75
C HIS A 164 10.98 -3.56 -0.66
N ASP A 165 10.39 -3.94 0.48
CA ASP A 165 11.11 -4.68 1.52
C ASP A 165 11.46 -6.10 1.06
N ILE A 166 10.63 -6.72 0.20
CA ILE A 166 10.98 -7.97 -0.48
C ILE A 166 12.09 -7.74 -1.51
N SER A 167 12.00 -6.72 -2.39
CA SER A 167 13.05 -6.48 -3.41
C SER A 167 14.42 -6.22 -2.78
N ARG A 168 14.48 -5.45 -1.68
CA ARG A 168 15.72 -5.22 -0.92
C ARG A 168 16.33 -6.48 -0.28
N THR A 169 15.64 -7.61 -0.21
CA THR A 169 16.25 -8.86 0.25
C THR A 169 17.22 -9.45 -0.77
N PHE A 170 17.06 -9.15 -2.05
CA PHE A 170 17.87 -9.71 -3.13
C PHE A 170 19.32 -9.18 -3.14
N ASP A 171 19.53 -7.95 -2.66
CA ASP A 171 20.86 -7.33 -2.52
C ASP A 171 21.53 -7.60 -1.16
N CYS A 172 20.86 -8.30 -0.24
CA CYS A 172 21.39 -8.57 1.09
C CYS A 172 22.26 -9.84 1.11
N PRO A 173 23.53 -9.77 1.57
CA PRO A 173 24.31 -10.99 1.84
C PRO A 173 23.56 -11.85 2.88
N ARG A 174 23.57 -13.18 2.66
CA ARG A 174 22.84 -14.17 3.45
C ARG A 174 23.20 -14.12 4.95
N PRO A 175 22.28 -14.52 5.86
CA PRO A 175 20.94 -15.08 5.60
C PRO A 175 19.84 -14.02 5.60
N HIS A 176 19.12 -13.87 4.47
CA HIS A 176 18.01 -12.93 4.32
C HIS A 176 16.62 -13.56 4.50
N SER A 177 16.53 -14.88 4.69
CA SER A 177 15.26 -15.64 4.74
C SER A 177 14.27 -15.12 5.79
N THR A 178 14.73 -14.75 6.98
CA THR A 178 13.87 -14.16 8.04
C THR A 178 13.25 -12.82 7.61
N LYS A 179 14.02 -11.97 6.89
CA LYS A 179 13.50 -10.70 6.36
C LYS A 179 12.48 -10.94 5.26
N LEU A 180 12.80 -11.85 4.33
CA LEU A 180 11.91 -12.26 3.24
C LEU A 180 10.58 -12.81 3.77
N ALA A 181 10.64 -13.75 4.71
CA ALA A 181 9.46 -14.32 5.36
C ALA A 181 8.65 -13.27 6.14
N HIS A 182 9.29 -12.31 6.83
CA HIS A 182 8.59 -11.23 7.51
C HIS A 182 7.82 -10.34 6.51
N SER A 183 8.48 -9.86 5.46
CA SER A 183 7.86 -8.99 4.45
C SER A 183 6.77 -9.73 3.66
N MET A 184 6.94 -11.03 3.39
CA MET A 184 5.90 -11.87 2.78
C MET A 184 4.66 -12.05 3.67
N ASN A 185 4.83 -12.30 4.97
CA ASN A 185 3.72 -12.37 5.91
C ASN A 185 2.97 -11.02 6.02
N ALA A 186 3.68 -9.90 5.96
CA ALA A 186 3.09 -8.57 5.92
C ALA A 186 2.31 -8.33 4.62
N LEU A 187 2.88 -8.69 3.46
CA LEU A 187 2.23 -8.64 2.15
C LEU A 187 0.93 -9.46 2.11
N GLU A 188 0.97 -10.70 2.60
CA GLU A 188 -0.21 -11.56 2.73
C GLU A 188 -1.31 -10.93 3.61
N LYS A 189 -0.93 -10.26 4.70
CA LYS A 189 -1.87 -9.60 5.60
C LYS A 189 -2.54 -8.41 4.92
N SER A 190 -1.79 -7.54 4.24
CA SER A 190 -2.36 -6.42 3.48
C SER A 190 -3.28 -6.93 2.36
N PHE A 191 -2.89 -7.98 1.63
CA PHE A 191 -3.76 -8.62 0.64
C PHE A 191 -5.07 -9.14 1.24
N LYS A 192 -5.03 -9.83 2.39
CA LYS A 192 -6.23 -10.33 3.08
C LYS A 192 -7.17 -9.19 3.48
N ASN A 193 -6.64 -8.06 3.96
CA ASN A 193 -7.41 -6.87 4.31
C ASN A 193 -8.06 -6.23 3.06
N ILE A 194 -7.28 -5.98 2.01
CA ILE A 194 -7.77 -5.40 0.74
C ILE A 194 -8.87 -6.29 0.14
N LYS A 195 -8.66 -7.62 0.12
CA LYS A 195 -9.65 -8.60 -0.35
C LYS A 195 -10.97 -8.51 0.43
N LEU A 196 -10.91 -8.37 1.76
CA LEU A 196 -12.10 -8.25 2.60
C LEU A 196 -12.91 -6.99 2.23
N ILE A 197 -12.23 -5.84 2.15
CA ILE A 197 -12.84 -4.53 1.85
C ILE A 197 -13.44 -4.53 0.44
N LEU A 198 -12.72 -5.05 -0.57
CA LEU A 198 -13.23 -5.14 -1.94
C LEU A 198 -14.46 -6.04 -2.06
N ASN A 199 -14.49 -7.17 -1.34
CA ASN A 199 -15.67 -8.05 -1.33
C ASN A 199 -16.86 -7.37 -0.64
N GLN A 200 -16.66 -6.78 0.54
CA GLN A 200 -17.69 -6.02 1.26
C GLN A 200 -18.26 -4.90 0.40
N HIS A 201 -17.41 -4.14 -0.30
CA HIS A 201 -17.87 -3.09 -1.21
C HIS A 201 -18.70 -3.65 -2.38
N VAL A 202 -18.21 -4.70 -3.05
CA VAL A 202 -18.90 -5.32 -4.20
C VAL A 202 -20.25 -5.93 -3.80
N ASP A 203 -20.36 -6.46 -2.59
CA ASP A 203 -21.61 -7.02 -2.05
C ASP A 203 -22.56 -5.95 -1.48
N SER A 204 -22.06 -4.76 -1.13
CA SER A 204 -22.88 -3.61 -0.74
C SER A 204 -23.42 -2.78 -1.91
N LEU A 205 -23.09 -3.12 -3.16
CA LEU A 205 -23.64 -2.45 -4.34
C LEU A 205 -25.10 -2.88 -4.54
N ASP A 206 -26.03 -1.95 -4.32
CA ASP A 206 -27.48 -2.20 -4.43
C ASP A 206 -27.94 -2.54 -5.86
N SER A 207 -29.03 -3.32 -5.96
CA SER A 207 -29.64 -3.78 -7.22
C SER A 207 -30.35 -2.68 -8.02
N THR A 208 -30.39 -1.45 -7.51
CA THR A 208 -30.95 -0.26 -8.17
C THR A 208 -29.99 0.36 -9.21
N TYR A 209 -28.76 -0.14 -9.29
CA TYR A 209 -27.70 0.37 -10.17
C TYR A 209 -27.68 -0.31 -11.55
N GLU A 210 -26.93 0.25 -12.52
CA GLU A 210 -26.69 -0.37 -13.84
C GLU A 210 -26.11 -1.79 -13.67
N PRO A 211 -26.86 -2.86 -14.01
CA PRO A 211 -26.45 -4.24 -13.69
C PRO A 211 -25.11 -4.62 -14.33
N ASP A 212 -24.85 -4.13 -15.54
CA ASP A 212 -23.62 -4.37 -16.29
C ASP A 212 -22.39 -3.78 -15.58
N ALA A 213 -22.53 -2.58 -14.99
CA ALA A 213 -21.44 -1.91 -14.30
C ALA A 213 -21.15 -2.55 -12.92
N GLN A 214 -22.19 -3.01 -12.21
CA GLN A 214 -22.03 -3.83 -11.00
C GLN A 214 -21.33 -5.16 -11.33
N GLN A 215 -21.77 -5.85 -12.37
CA GLN A 215 -21.22 -7.13 -12.80
C GLN A 215 -19.75 -6.99 -13.24
N ALA A 216 -19.42 -5.95 -14.00
CA ALA A 216 -18.05 -5.66 -14.40
C ALA A 216 -17.14 -5.34 -13.19
N CYS A 217 -17.66 -4.66 -12.17
CA CYS A 217 -16.95 -4.43 -10.91
C CYS A 217 -16.67 -5.75 -10.18
N ARG A 218 -17.70 -6.59 -9.99
CA ARG A 218 -17.59 -7.91 -9.37
C ARG A 218 -16.59 -8.82 -10.08
N GLN A 219 -16.68 -8.91 -11.41
CA GLN A 219 -15.77 -9.71 -12.23
C GLN A 219 -14.31 -9.23 -12.13
N TRP A 220 -14.07 -7.92 -12.16
CA TRP A 220 -12.72 -7.38 -12.05
C TRP A 220 -12.12 -7.61 -10.67
N SER A 221 -12.88 -7.41 -9.59
CA SER A 221 -12.41 -7.68 -8.23
C SER A 221 -12.08 -9.16 -8.04
N GLN A 222 -12.94 -10.07 -8.50
CA GLN A 222 -12.69 -11.52 -8.46
C GLN A 222 -11.46 -11.92 -9.28
N LEU A 223 -11.29 -11.34 -10.48
CA LEU A 223 -10.12 -11.59 -11.31
C LEU A 223 -8.84 -11.07 -10.63
N TRP A 224 -8.84 -9.84 -10.13
CA TRP A 224 -7.68 -9.28 -9.43
C TRP A 224 -7.32 -10.11 -8.19
N ILE A 225 -8.30 -10.46 -7.34
CA ILE A 225 -8.09 -11.29 -6.16
C ILE A 225 -7.47 -12.65 -6.52
N SER A 226 -7.99 -13.32 -7.56
CA SER A 226 -7.48 -14.65 -7.97
C SER A 226 -6.08 -14.59 -8.56
N GLN A 227 -5.79 -13.60 -9.41
CA GLN A 227 -4.44 -13.41 -9.97
C GLN A 227 -3.42 -13.00 -8.89
N TYR A 228 -3.81 -12.15 -7.94
CA TYR A 228 -2.93 -11.74 -6.84
C TYR A 228 -2.61 -12.91 -5.92
N TYR A 229 -3.62 -13.72 -5.57
CA TYR A 229 -3.42 -14.92 -4.77
C TYR A 229 -2.47 -15.91 -5.45
N LEU A 230 -2.69 -16.19 -6.75
CA LEU A 230 -1.81 -17.06 -7.53
C LEU A 230 -0.35 -16.54 -7.59
N ALA A 231 -0.17 -15.22 -7.68
CA ALA A 231 1.15 -14.61 -7.68
C ALA A 231 1.86 -14.73 -6.31
N ILE A 232 1.14 -14.61 -5.19
CA ILE A 232 1.70 -14.86 -3.84
C ILE A 232 2.17 -16.31 -3.74
N GLU A 233 1.30 -17.28 -4.05
CA GLU A 233 1.59 -18.71 -3.93
C GLU A 233 2.79 -19.11 -4.80
N ASN A 234 2.86 -18.60 -6.04
CA ASN A 234 3.98 -18.88 -6.94
C ASN A 234 5.31 -18.30 -6.41
N PHE A 235 5.33 -17.03 -5.97
CA PHE A 235 6.55 -16.42 -5.41
C PHE A 235 7.00 -17.12 -4.11
N ARG A 236 6.04 -17.52 -3.28
CA ARG A 236 6.30 -18.29 -2.06
C ARG A 236 6.88 -19.66 -2.37
N TRP A 237 6.28 -20.41 -3.30
CA TRP A 237 6.81 -21.70 -3.74
C TRP A 237 8.25 -21.58 -4.27
N ILE A 238 8.53 -20.59 -5.13
CA ILE A 238 9.91 -20.29 -5.61
C ILE A 238 10.89 -19.99 -4.47
N SER A 239 10.41 -19.41 -3.37
CA SER A 239 11.26 -19.04 -2.22
C SER A 239 11.45 -20.18 -1.21
N ASP A 240 10.44 -21.03 -1.03
CA ASP A 240 10.44 -22.14 -0.08
C ASP A 240 11.15 -23.38 -0.66
N ASP A 241 10.95 -23.70 -1.95
CA ASP A 241 11.52 -24.88 -2.67
C ASP A 241 13.05 -24.95 -2.53
N HIS A 242 13.73 -23.81 -2.58
CA HIS A 242 15.20 -23.71 -2.50
C HIS A 242 15.75 -23.61 -1.07
N THR A 243 14.90 -23.63 -0.02
CA THR A 243 15.38 -23.74 1.37
C THR A 243 15.62 -25.18 1.84
N MET A 244 15.10 -26.17 1.10
CA MET A 244 15.33 -27.59 1.36
C MET A 244 16.69 -28.06 0.81
N ASP A 245 17.08 -27.60 -0.40
CA ASP A 245 18.39 -27.92 -1.02
C ASP A 245 19.57 -27.51 -0.10
N ASP A 246 19.51 -26.30 0.49
CA ASP A 246 20.54 -25.77 1.40
C ASP A 246 20.71 -26.61 2.70
N MET A 247 19.78 -27.51 3.03
CA MET A 247 19.92 -28.44 4.17
C MET A 247 20.46 -29.82 3.78
N THR A 248 20.29 -30.24 2.52
CA THR A 248 20.76 -31.56 2.04
C THR A 248 22.23 -31.57 1.63
N ASP A 249 22.81 -30.42 1.28
CA ASP A 249 24.25 -30.29 0.98
C ASP A 249 25.13 -30.11 2.24
N ALA A 250 24.58 -30.39 3.43
CA ALA A 250 25.24 -30.23 4.73
C ALA A 250 25.52 -31.55 5.50
N GLU A 251 25.29 -32.70 4.86
CA GLU A 251 25.66 -34.06 5.34
C GLU A 251 26.82 -34.68 4.53
#